data_AF-A0A957UD03-F1
#
_entry.id   AF-A0A957UD03-F1
#
_cell.length_a   1.000
_cell.length_b   1.000
_cell.length_c   1.000
_cell.angle_alpha   90.00
_cell.angle_beta   90.00
_cell.angle_gamma   90.00
#
_symmetry.space_group_name_H-M   'P 1'
#
loop_
_entity.id
_entity.type
_entity.pdbx_description
1 polymer ?
#
loop_
_entity_poly.entity_id
_entity_poly.type
_entity_poly.pdbx_seq_one_letter_code
_entity_poly.pdbx_strand_id
1 'polypeptide(L)'
;AVRAGRGGRRFARTDSMAAALVVFGAGMFVQALSRYDEIHVLPASLVVVILITWMVRQIPAGRWSQPWVTVPVAAVLLVPFTLYFVSPYIGLSNIVRHFTPLGCYSTLPRAGCVPTLPGQDDAVQILDHQSPERGPLFAGLPRHDNVFANDVSIYFLAGRPIATRYHELHPGVTTTQVVQEEMVAELTAQAPGWLVFITWGNPSEPNASRFNSGVTLLDDYIRDLYKREHTVGMYELWRRQP
;
A
#
# COMPACT_ATOMS: atom_id res chain seq x y z
N ALA A 1 -32.66 49.47 39.81
CA ALA A 1 -31.28 49.11 39.42
C ALA A 1 -31.25 47.63 39.04
N VAL A 2 -31.31 47.31 37.75
CA VAL A 2 -31.24 45.94 37.23
C VAL A 2 -29.78 45.63 36.93
N ARG A 3 -29.13 44.80 37.75
CA ARG A 3 -27.78 44.29 37.47
C ARG A 3 -27.91 43.23 36.38
N ALA A 4 -27.60 43.62 35.14
CA ALA A 4 -27.36 42.70 34.05
C ALA A 4 -26.11 41.85 34.37
N GLY A 5 -26.33 40.61 34.81
CA GLY A 5 -25.28 39.61 34.92
C GLY A 5 -24.81 39.17 33.54
N ARG A 6 -23.90 39.93 32.92
CA ARG A 6 -23.14 39.45 31.76
C ARG A 6 -22.10 38.43 32.24
N GLY A 7 -22.55 37.21 32.47
CA GLY A 7 -21.70 36.03 32.65
C GLY A 7 -21.15 35.57 31.29
N GLY A 8 -20.31 36.39 30.65
CA GLY A 8 -19.56 35.96 29.47
C GLY A 8 -18.49 34.96 29.89
N ARG A 9 -18.77 33.65 29.74
CA ARG A 9 -17.71 32.62 29.81
C ARG A 9 -16.68 32.95 28.73
N ARG A 10 -15.54 33.53 29.12
CA ARG A 10 -14.37 33.65 28.25
C ARG A 10 -13.91 32.22 27.95
N PHE A 11 -14.01 31.81 26.69
CA PHE A 11 -13.39 30.58 26.22
C PHE A 11 -11.89 30.65 26.56
N ALA A 12 -11.38 29.64 27.25
CA ALA A 12 -9.95 29.54 27.46
C ALA A 12 -9.29 29.23 26.12
N ARG A 13 -8.05 29.69 25.92
CA ARG A 13 -7.26 29.41 24.70
C ARG A 13 -7.22 27.90 24.38
N THR A 14 -7.24 27.06 25.41
CA THR A 14 -7.31 25.59 25.33
C THR A 14 -8.58 25.08 24.67
N ASP A 15 -9.71 25.76 24.88
CA ASP A 15 -11.01 25.35 24.36
C ASP A 15 -11.10 25.65 22.86
N SER A 16 -10.54 26.79 22.43
CA SER A 16 -10.43 27.13 21.00
C SER A 16 -9.51 26.16 20.26
N MET A 17 -8.41 25.72 20.89
CA MET A 17 -7.51 24.71 20.31
C MET A 17 -8.18 23.34 20.23
N ALA A 18 -8.92 22.92 21.27
CA ALA A 18 -9.68 21.68 21.24
C ALA A 18 -10.75 21.71 20.14
N ALA A 19 -11.46 22.83 19.97
CA ALA A 19 -12.43 23.00 18.89
C ALA A 19 -11.78 22.91 17.49
N ALA A 20 -10.62 23.55 17.31
CA ALA A 20 -9.85 23.45 16.06
C ALA A 20 -9.42 22.01 15.77
N LEU A 21 -8.95 21.28 16.80
CA LEU A 21 -8.60 19.86 16.67
C LEU A 21 -9.81 19.00 16.32
N VAL A 22 -10.99 19.26 16.89
CA VAL A 22 -12.22 18.53 16.53
C VAL A 22 -12.56 18.74 15.05
N VAL A 23 -12.52 19.98 14.55
CA VAL A 23 -12.80 20.28 13.14
C VAL A 23 -11.76 19.60 12.23
N PHE A 24 -10.47 19.72 12.59
CA PHE A 24 -9.39 19.10 11.82
C PHE A 24 -9.52 17.57 11.81
N GLY A 25 -9.73 16.94 12.97
CA GLY A 25 -9.91 15.49 13.09
C GLY A 25 -11.13 14.98 12.32
N ALA A 26 -12.24 15.74 12.32
CA ALA A 26 -13.41 15.42 11.51
C ALA A 26 -13.08 15.48 10.00
N GLY A 27 -12.32 16.48 9.56
CA GLY A 27 -11.83 16.57 8.18
C GLY A 27 -10.96 15.38 7.79
N MET A 28 -9.99 15.01 8.64
CA MET A 28 -9.13 13.83 8.41
C MET A 28 -9.92 12.52 8.44
N PHE A 29 -10.97 12.43 9.26
CA PHE A 29 -11.85 11.26 9.26
C PHE A 29 -12.63 11.16 7.94
N VAL A 30 -13.13 12.27 7.41
CA VAL A 30 -13.77 12.29 6.08
C VAL A 30 -12.78 11.88 4.99
N GLN A 31 -11.53 12.30 5.07
CA GLN A 31 -10.47 11.81 4.16
C GLN A 31 -10.33 10.28 4.26
N ALA A 32 -10.29 9.72 5.46
CA ALA A 32 -10.18 8.27 5.68
C ALA A 32 -11.41 7.47 5.17
N LEU A 33 -12.57 8.11 4.99
CA LEU A 33 -13.73 7.47 4.35
C LEU A 33 -13.51 7.23 2.85
N SER A 34 -12.63 7.99 2.20
CA SER A 34 -12.28 7.75 0.78
C SER A 34 -11.49 6.45 0.60
N ARG A 35 -10.66 6.09 1.59
CA ARG A 35 -9.90 4.84 1.61
C ARG A 35 -9.57 4.50 3.06
N TYR A 36 -10.25 3.49 3.59
CA TYR A 36 -10.04 3.05 4.97
C TYR A 36 -8.90 2.03 5.02
N ASP A 37 -7.71 2.52 5.30
CA ASP A 37 -6.55 1.71 5.67
C ASP A 37 -5.70 2.44 6.71
N GLU A 38 -4.72 1.74 7.28
CA GLU A 38 -3.95 2.22 8.42
C GLU A 38 -3.27 3.58 8.17
N ILE A 39 -2.69 3.79 6.98
CA ILE A 39 -1.96 5.03 6.67
C ILE A 39 -2.90 6.23 6.51
N HIS A 40 -4.15 6.00 6.07
CA HIS A 40 -5.14 7.06 5.89
C HIS A 40 -5.88 7.42 7.20
N VAL A 41 -6.05 6.45 8.11
CA VAL A 41 -6.72 6.67 9.41
C VAL A 41 -5.77 7.26 10.46
N LEU A 42 -4.46 7.01 10.33
CA LEU A 42 -3.46 7.44 11.31
C LEU A 42 -3.54 8.93 11.68
N PRO A 43 -3.65 9.90 10.74
CA PRO A 43 -3.72 11.31 11.12
C PRO A 43 -4.96 11.67 11.96
N ALA A 44 -6.14 11.13 11.61
CA ALA A 44 -7.37 11.33 12.37
C ALA A 44 -7.24 10.75 13.79
N SER A 45 -6.58 9.60 13.90
CA SER A 45 -6.37 8.93 15.18
C SER A 45 -5.46 9.69 16.16
N LEU A 46 -4.41 10.34 15.66
CA LEU A 46 -3.52 11.17 16.47
C LEU A 46 -4.31 12.31 17.13
N VAL A 47 -5.23 12.92 16.38
CA VAL A 47 -6.14 13.95 16.90
C VAL A 47 -7.01 13.38 18.02
N VAL A 48 -7.56 12.18 17.85
CA VAL A 48 -8.37 11.50 18.88
C VAL A 48 -7.55 11.26 20.15
N VAL A 49 -6.31 10.78 20.06
CA VAL A 49 -5.43 10.58 21.22
C VAL A 49 -5.16 11.89 21.97
N ILE A 50 -4.90 12.98 21.24
CA ILE A 50 -4.71 14.31 21.83
C ILE A 50 -5.99 14.79 22.54
N LEU A 51 -7.14 14.65 21.89
CA LEU A 51 -8.44 15.06 22.45
C LEU A 51 -8.84 14.23 23.67
N ILE A 52 -8.62 12.90 23.66
CA ILE A 52 -8.83 12.03 24.81
C ILE A 52 -7.94 12.48 25.97
N THR A 53 -6.65 12.71 25.72
CA THR A 53 -5.71 13.17 26.75
C THR A 53 -6.13 14.51 27.34
N TRP A 54 -6.58 15.44 26.51
CA TRP A 54 -7.14 16.72 26.93
C TRP A 54 -8.40 16.53 27.79
N MET A 55 -9.36 15.69 27.37
CA MET A 55 -10.59 15.41 28.14
C MET A 55 -10.29 14.77 29.49
N VAL A 56 -9.37 13.79 29.52
CA VAL A 56 -8.95 13.09 30.75
C VAL A 56 -8.35 14.08 31.76
N ARG A 57 -7.56 15.05 31.29
CA ARG A 57 -7.00 16.11 32.13
C ARG A 57 -8.07 17.00 32.79
N GLN A 58 -9.25 17.14 32.19
CA GLN A 58 -10.35 17.94 32.75
C GLN A 58 -11.08 17.26 33.91
N ILE A 59 -10.81 15.97 34.18
CA ILE A 59 -11.45 15.21 35.24
C ILE A 59 -10.85 15.60 36.61
N PRO A 60 -11.64 16.13 37.56
CA PRO A 60 -11.14 16.49 38.88
C PRO A 60 -10.57 15.28 39.64
N ALA A 61 -9.47 15.48 40.38
CA ALA A 61 -8.78 14.43 41.14
C ALA A 61 -9.74 13.58 42.01
N GLY A 62 -10.70 14.21 42.68
CA GLY A 62 -11.66 13.52 43.56
C GLY A 62 -12.65 12.58 42.85
N ARG A 63 -12.77 12.64 41.52
CA ARG A 63 -13.63 11.73 40.74
C ARG A 63 -12.94 10.43 40.32
N TRP A 64 -11.61 10.37 40.42
CA TRP A 64 -10.84 9.18 40.05
C TRP A 64 -11.02 8.00 41.01
N SER A 65 -11.63 8.19 42.18
CA SER A 65 -12.04 7.08 43.05
C SER A 65 -13.33 6.39 42.59
N GLN A 66 -14.06 6.98 41.64
CA GLN A 66 -15.37 6.50 41.22
C GLN A 66 -15.24 5.51 40.05
N PRO A 67 -15.76 4.27 40.16
CA PRO A 67 -15.60 3.24 39.12
C PRO A 67 -16.25 3.64 37.79
N TRP A 68 -17.36 4.38 37.83
CA TRP A 68 -18.06 4.85 36.64
C TRP A 68 -17.30 5.95 35.87
N VAL A 69 -16.23 6.52 36.44
CA VAL A 69 -15.32 7.44 35.74
C VAL A 69 -14.07 6.70 35.28
N THR A 70 -13.44 5.93 36.17
CA THR A 70 -12.17 5.26 35.89
C THR A 70 -12.28 4.17 34.84
N VAL A 71 -13.33 3.33 34.90
CA VAL A 71 -13.50 2.21 33.97
C VAL A 71 -13.70 2.71 32.52
N PRO A 72 -14.59 3.68 32.23
CA PRO A 72 -14.71 4.21 30.87
C PRO A 72 -13.45 4.92 30.39
N VAL A 73 -12.76 5.69 31.24
CA VAL A 73 -11.51 6.36 30.86
C VAL A 73 -10.42 5.34 30.52
N ALA A 74 -10.27 4.31 31.35
CA ALA A 74 -9.33 3.22 31.08
C ALA A 74 -9.67 2.50 29.77
N ALA A 75 -10.96 2.21 29.52
CA ALA A 75 -11.41 1.57 28.28
C ALA A 75 -11.11 2.46 27.05
N VAL A 76 -11.40 3.76 27.12
CA VAL A 76 -11.14 4.72 26.04
C VAL A 76 -9.64 4.89 25.77
N LEU A 77 -8.78 4.77 26.78
CA LEU A 77 -7.32 4.80 26.60
C LEU A 77 -6.75 3.47 26.11
N LEU A 78 -7.36 2.34 26.49
CA LEU A 78 -6.90 1.00 26.11
C LEU A 78 -7.02 0.75 24.61
N VAL A 79 -8.07 1.27 23.96
CA VAL A 79 -8.27 1.14 22.51
C VAL A 79 -7.11 1.75 21.70
N PRO A 80 -6.79 3.06 21.80
CA PRO A 80 -5.67 3.63 21.07
C PRO A 80 -4.33 3.06 21.54
N PHE A 81 -4.18 2.68 22.82
CA PHE A 81 -2.97 1.98 23.26
C PHE A 81 -2.76 0.67 22.49
N THR A 82 -3.81 -0.13 22.36
CA THR A 82 -3.75 -1.41 21.65
C THR A 82 -3.49 -1.20 20.16
N LEU A 83 -4.19 -0.26 19.54
CA LEU A 83 -4.08 0.01 18.09
C LEU A 83 -2.77 0.68 17.69
N TYR A 84 -2.24 1.62 18.47
CA TYR A 84 -1.08 2.44 18.08
C TYR A 84 0.23 2.09 18.79
N PHE A 85 0.20 1.25 19.83
CA PHE A 85 1.41 0.78 20.49
C PHE A 85 1.54 -0.74 20.39
N VAL A 86 0.54 -1.49 20.87
CA VAL A 86 0.65 -2.96 20.93
C VAL A 86 0.70 -3.57 19.54
N SER A 87 -0.24 -3.24 18.65
CA SER A 87 -0.29 -3.79 17.29
C SER A 87 0.96 -3.44 16.46
N PRO A 88 1.41 -2.17 16.38
CA PRO A 88 2.65 -1.81 15.68
C PRO A 88 3.89 -2.43 16.31
N TYR A 89 3.95 -2.55 17.64
CA TYR A 89 5.06 -3.22 18.32
C TYR A 89 5.12 -4.71 17.95
N ILE A 90 3.99 -5.41 17.93
CA ILE A 90 3.92 -6.82 17.50
C ILE A 90 4.36 -6.92 16.03
N GLY A 91 3.86 -6.04 15.16
CA GLY A 91 4.26 -5.98 13.75
C GLY A 91 5.75 -5.78 13.58
N LEU A 92 6.32 -4.76 14.23
CA LEU A 92 7.76 -4.47 14.20
C LEU A 92 8.58 -5.62 14.79
N SER A 93 8.17 -6.19 15.92
CA SER A 93 8.83 -7.33 16.55
C SER A 93 8.85 -8.54 15.61
N ASN A 94 7.74 -8.81 14.93
CA ASN A 94 7.66 -9.88 13.93
C ASN A 94 8.57 -9.58 12.73
N ILE A 95 8.58 -8.34 12.22
CA ILE A 95 9.49 -7.93 11.14
C ILE A 95 10.94 -8.12 11.56
N VAL A 96 11.36 -7.59 12.71
CA VAL A 96 12.75 -7.69 13.19
C VAL A 96 13.17 -9.14 13.46
N ARG A 97 12.25 -10.02 13.88
CA ARG A 97 12.54 -11.45 14.07
C ARG A 97 12.85 -12.19 12.77
N HIS A 98 12.19 -11.83 11.66
CA HIS A 98 12.38 -12.48 10.36
C HIS A 98 13.41 -11.74 9.50
N PHE A 99 13.45 -10.42 9.63
CA PHE A 99 14.25 -9.45 8.88
C PHE A 99 15.00 -8.54 9.85
N THR A 100 15.95 -9.13 10.57
CA THR A 100 16.88 -8.39 11.44
C THR A 100 17.58 -7.28 10.65
N PRO A 101 17.75 -6.07 11.19
CA PRO A 101 18.42 -4.97 10.48
C PRO A 101 19.88 -5.25 10.10
N LEU A 102 20.48 -6.29 10.67
CA LEU A 102 21.87 -6.69 10.42
C LEU A 102 21.99 -7.87 9.45
N GLY A 103 20.87 -8.43 8.98
CA GLY A 103 20.86 -9.55 8.06
C GLY A 103 21.01 -9.13 6.60
N CYS A 104 21.36 -10.10 5.75
CA CYS A 104 21.33 -9.93 4.30
C CYS A 104 20.35 -10.94 3.69
N TYR A 105 19.34 -10.42 3.00
CA TYR A 105 18.16 -11.19 2.57
C TYR A 105 18.02 -11.36 1.07
N SER A 106 18.93 -10.75 0.30
CA SER A 106 19.00 -10.88 -1.14
C SER A 106 20.45 -10.98 -1.56
N THR A 107 20.69 -11.79 -2.58
CA THR A 107 21.99 -11.98 -3.23
C THR A 107 22.20 -11.00 -4.38
N LEU A 108 21.15 -10.28 -4.78
CA LEU A 108 21.22 -9.32 -5.87
C LEU A 108 22.00 -8.07 -5.44
N PRO A 109 23.02 -7.63 -6.20
CA PRO A 109 23.77 -6.43 -5.87
C PRO A 109 22.89 -5.18 -5.72
N ARG A 110 21.83 -5.07 -6.52
CA ARG A 110 20.91 -3.91 -6.50
C ARG A 110 19.92 -3.93 -5.34
N ALA A 111 19.63 -5.09 -4.76
CA ALA A 111 18.77 -5.17 -3.58
C ALA A 111 19.48 -4.66 -2.32
N GLY A 112 20.81 -4.64 -2.29
CA GLY A 112 21.57 -4.10 -1.16
C GLY A 112 21.20 -4.78 0.17
N CYS A 113 21.09 -6.11 0.15
CA CYS A 113 20.67 -6.95 1.30
C CYS A 113 19.22 -6.78 1.77
N VAL A 114 18.41 -5.91 1.16
CA VAL A 114 16.99 -5.75 1.47
C VAL A 114 16.22 -7.01 1.08
N PRO A 115 15.27 -7.48 1.91
CA PRO A 115 14.43 -8.62 1.55
C PRO A 115 13.58 -8.33 0.32
N THR A 116 13.58 -9.28 -0.60
CA THR A 116 12.82 -9.27 -1.84
C THR A 116 11.58 -10.13 -1.73
N LEU A 117 10.69 -10.01 -2.72
CA LEU A 117 9.50 -10.85 -2.80
C LEU A 117 9.89 -12.33 -3.05
N PRO A 118 9.08 -13.32 -2.62
CA PRO A 118 9.35 -14.72 -2.88
C PRO A 118 9.55 -15.02 -4.38
N GLY A 119 10.73 -15.54 -4.74
CA GLY A 119 11.11 -15.85 -6.12
C GLY A 119 11.65 -14.68 -6.95
N GLN A 120 11.71 -13.46 -6.39
CA GLN A 120 12.16 -12.27 -7.12
C GLN A 120 13.67 -12.31 -7.43
N ASP A 121 14.49 -12.75 -6.45
CA ASP A 121 15.92 -13.00 -6.64
C ASP A 121 16.16 -14.03 -7.75
N ASP A 122 15.43 -15.15 -7.69
CA ASP A 122 15.52 -16.24 -8.67
C ASP A 122 15.13 -15.76 -10.08
N ALA A 123 14.06 -14.96 -10.20
CA ALA A 123 13.64 -14.41 -11.48
C ALA A 123 14.73 -13.53 -12.11
N VAL A 124 15.38 -12.67 -11.32
CA VAL A 124 16.49 -11.83 -11.81
C VAL A 124 17.69 -12.69 -12.20
N GLN A 125 18.04 -13.69 -11.40
CA GLN A 125 19.16 -14.59 -11.72
C GLN A 125 18.89 -15.37 -13.01
N ILE A 126 17.67 -15.89 -13.22
CA ILE A 126 17.29 -16.57 -14.46
C ILE A 126 17.43 -15.62 -15.66
N LEU A 127 16.94 -14.39 -15.53
CA LEU A 127 17.07 -13.39 -16.60
C LEU A 127 18.54 -13.07 -16.91
N ASP A 128 19.37 -12.84 -15.90
CA ASP A 128 20.79 -12.55 -16.09
C ASP A 128 21.54 -13.73 -16.74
N HIS A 129 21.15 -14.97 -16.44
CA HIS A 129 21.75 -16.17 -17.05
C HIS A 129 21.27 -16.44 -18.47
N GLN A 130 19.97 -16.28 -18.76
CA GLN A 130 19.37 -16.68 -20.03
C GLN A 130 19.20 -15.54 -21.05
N SER A 131 19.41 -14.29 -20.62
CA SER A 131 19.33 -13.09 -21.46
C SER A 131 20.41 -12.07 -21.03
N PRO A 132 21.70 -12.41 -21.13
CA PRO A 132 22.79 -11.56 -20.65
C PRO A 132 22.89 -10.20 -21.36
N GLU A 133 22.28 -10.05 -22.55
CA GLU A 133 22.18 -8.81 -23.31
C GLU A 133 21.34 -7.73 -22.62
N ARG A 134 20.57 -8.09 -21.58
CA ARG A 134 19.77 -7.15 -20.77
C ARG A 134 18.83 -6.26 -21.59
N GLY A 135 18.23 -6.86 -22.63
CA GLY A 135 17.22 -6.20 -23.45
C GLY A 135 15.97 -5.79 -22.66
N PRO A 136 15.04 -5.06 -23.30
CA PRO A 136 13.81 -4.59 -22.67
C PRO A 136 13.04 -5.71 -21.98
N LEU A 137 12.43 -5.39 -20.85
CA LEU A 137 11.58 -6.27 -20.06
C LEU A 137 10.17 -5.68 -20.02
N PHE A 138 9.16 -6.54 -20.02
CA PHE A 138 7.81 -6.15 -19.59
C PHE A 138 7.44 -6.94 -18.34
N ALA A 139 7.13 -6.21 -17.27
CA ALA A 139 6.67 -6.74 -16.00
C ALA A 139 5.19 -6.45 -15.84
N GLY A 140 4.37 -7.50 -15.72
CA GLY A 140 2.92 -7.39 -15.70
C GLY A 140 2.25 -8.42 -14.78
N LEU A 141 1.03 -8.81 -15.15
CA LEU A 141 0.22 -9.78 -14.43
C LEU A 141 -0.16 -10.94 -15.38
N PRO A 142 -0.53 -12.12 -14.86
CA PRO A 142 -1.07 -13.19 -15.70
C PRO A 142 -2.37 -12.82 -16.44
N ARG A 143 -3.05 -11.75 -15.98
CA ARG A 143 -4.27 -11.18 -16.57
C ARG A 143 -4.23 -9.65 -16.50
N HIS A 144 -4.46 -8.98 -17.63
CA HIS A 144 -4.44 -7.52 -17.73
C HIS A 144 -5.84 -6.89 -17.82
N ASP A 145 -6.87 -7.72 -17.85
CA ASP A 145 -8.28 -7.35 -17.78
C ASP A 145 -8.77 -7.11 -16.33
N ASN A 146 -7.98 -7.56 -15.35
CA ASN A 146 -8.25 -7.44 -13.92
C ASN A 146 -6.95 -7.12 -13.14
N VAL A 147 -6.59 -5.84 -13.13
CA VAL A 147 -5.35 -5.33 -12.54
C VAL A 147 -5.60 -4.92 -11.09
N PHE A 148 -4.61 -5.17 -10.21
CA PHE A 148 -4.46 -4.51 -8.91
C PHE A 148 -3.21 -3.63 -8.90
N ALA A 149 -2.05 -4.27 -8.96
CA ALA A 149 -0.73 -3.66 -9.12
C ALA A 149 0.21 -4.72 -9.71
N ASN A 150 1.22 -4.33 -10.47
CA ASN A 150 2.33 -5.19 -10.85
C ASN A 150 3.56 -4.90 -9.97
N ASP A 151 4.60 -5.74 -10.08
CA ASP A 151 5.86 -5.49 -9.40
C ASP A 151 6.79 -4.61 -10.24
N VAL A 152 6.78 -3.30 -9.98
CA VAL A 152 7.68 -2.34 -10.65
C VAL A 152 9.13 -2.51 -10.20
N SER A 153 9.38 -3.05 -8.99
CA SER A 153 10.73 -3.16 -8.44
C SER A 153 11.62 -4.13 -9.22
N ILE A 154 11.03 -5.10 -9.94
CA ILE A 154 11.77 -6.04 -10.77
C ILE A 154 12.59 -5.35 -11.87
N TYR A 155 12.13 -4.22 -12.42
CA TYR A 155 12.89 -3.46 -13.42
C TYR A 155 14.20 -2.93 -12.86
N PHE A 156 14.14 -2.39 -11.63
CA PHE A 156 15.32 -1.89 -10.92
C PHE A 156 16.27 -3.05 -10.58
N LEU A 157 15.75 -4.14 -10.01
CA LEU A 157 16.56 -5.28 -9.59
C LEU A 157 17.26 -5.97 -10.77
N ALA A 158 16.52 -6.23 -11.87
CA ALA A 158 17.07 -6.78 -13.10
C ALA A 158 17.97 -5.77 -13.84
N GLY A 159 17.74 -4.46 -13.65
CA GLY A 159 18.44 -3.39 -14.35
C GLY A 159 18.23 -3.47 -15.86
N ARG A 160 16.99 -3.66 -16.28
CA ARG A 160 16.58 -3.76 -17.68
C ARG A 160 15.74 -2.56 -18.08
N PRO A 161 15.82 -2.09 -19.34
CA PRO A 161 14.89 -1.11 -19.86
C PRO A 161 13.45 -1.61 -19.81
N ILE A 162 12.51 -0.68 -19.70
CA ILE A 162 11.08 -0.98 -19.67
C ILE A 162 10.56 -1.05 -21.12
N ALA A 163 9.87 -2.13 -21.47
CA ALA A 163 9.39 -2.38 -22.83
C ALA A 163 8.11 -1.62 -23.22
N THR A 164 7.44 -0.99 -22.26
CA THR A 164 6.27 -0.13 -22.48
C THR A 164 6.39 1.13 -21.63
N ARG A 165 5.68 2.21 -21.96
CA ARG A 165 5.61 3.38 -21.06
C ARG A 165 4.80 3.08 -19.79
N TYR A 166 3.95 2.05 -19.84
CA TYR A 166 3.10 1.57 -18.76
C TYR A 166 3.85 0.59 -17.84
N HIS A 167 4.82 1.12 -17.10
CA HIS A 167 5.64 0.34 -16.17
C HIS A 167 4.91 -0.01 -14.87
N GLU A 168 3.94 0.81 -14.46
CA GLU A 168 3.02 0.56 -13.35
C GLU A 168 1.60 0.38 -13.92
N LEU A 169 0.93 -0.70 -13.52
CA LEU A 169 -0.40 -1.02 -14.01
C LEU A 169 -1.47 -0.46 -13.07
N HIS A 170 -2.44 0.25 -13.63
CA HIS A 170 -3.53 0.88 -12.88
C HIS A 170 -4.91 0.46 -13.42
N PRO A 171 -5.83 0.02 -12.54
CA PRO A 171 -7.21 -0.27 -12.92
C PRO A 171 -7.89 0.96 -13.55
N GLY A 172 -8.67 0.76 -14.61
CA GLY A 172 -9.35 1.84 -15.32
C GLY A 172 -8.46 2.64 -16.28
N VAL A 173 -7.14 2.39 -16.28
CA VAL A 173 -6.20 2.95 -17.25
C VAL A 173 -5.66 1.81 -18.13
N THR A 174 -4.86 0.91 -17.55
CA THR A 174 -4.22 -0.20 -18.28
C THR A 174 -5.17 -1.36 -18.60
N THR A 175 -6.37 -1.33 -18.01
CA THR A 175 -7.46 -2.29 -18.31
C THR A 175 -8.35 -1.83 -19.48
N THR A 176 -8.05 -0.68 -20.10
CA THR A 176 -8.83 -0.13 -21.22
C THR A 176 -8.30 -0.61 -22.56
N GLN A 177 -9.17 -0.72 -23.56
CA GLN A 177 -8.79 -1.16 -24.90
C GLN A 177 -7.73 -0.26 -25.53
N VAL A 178 -7.92 1.07 -25.49
CA VAL A 178 -6.99 2.04 -26.08
C VAL A 178 -5.58 1.87 -25.51
N VAL A 179 -5.45 1.71 -24.18
CA VAL A 179 -4.13 1.54 -23.56
C VAL A 179 -3.53 0.16 -23.87
N GLN A 180 -4.32 -0.91 -23.92
CA GLN A 180 -3.79 -2.22 -24.31
C GLN A 180 -3.33 -2.24 -25.78
N GLU A 181 -4.01 -1.52 -26.69
CA GLU A 181 -3.56 -1.35 -28.09
C GLU A 181 -2.19 -0.67 -28.15
N GLU A 182 -1.98 0.38 -27.35
CA GLU A 182 -0.69 1.07 -27.24
C GLU A 182 0.40 0.16 -26.67
N MET A 183 0.10 -0.59 -25.60
CA MET A 183 1.03 -1.57 -25.02
C MET A 183 1.40 -2.65 -26.03
N VAL A 184 0.45 -3.17 -26.80
CA VAL A 184 0.71 -4.16 -27.86
C VAL A 184 1.59 -3.57 -28.96
N ALA A 185 1.35 -2.33 -29.38
CA ALA A 185 2.19 -1.65 -30.37
C ALA A 185 3.63 -1.48 -29.86
N GLU A 186 3.80 -1.06 -28.61
CA GLU A 186 5.12 -0.90 -27.97
C GLU A 186 5.85 -2.24 -27.82
N LEU A 187 5.17 -3.29 -27.34
CA LEU A 187 5.74 -4.64 -27.23
C LEU A 187 6.10 -5.23 -28.60
N THR A 188 5.35 -4.90 -29.64
CA THR A 188 5.65 -5.32 -31.01
C THR A 188 6.88 -4.61 -31.55
N ALA A 189 7.01 -3.31 -31.32
CA ALA A 189 8.15 -2.52 -31.76
C ALA A 189 9.45 -2.90 -31.04
N GLN A 190 9.37 -3.15 -29.72
CA GLN A 190 10.55 -3.47 -28.90
C GLN A 190 10.89 -4.96 -28.89
N ALA A 191 9.91 -5.82 -29.13
CA ALA A 191 10.04 -7.28 -29.16
C ALA A 191 10.89 -7.85 -28.00
N PRO A 192 10.55 -7.57 -26.72
CA PRO A 192 11.33 -8.04 -25.59
C PRO A 192 11.47 -9.57 -25.63
N GLY A 193 12.67 -10.08 -25.33
CA GLY A 193 12.90 -11.52 -25.31
C GLY A 193 12.18 -12.22 -24.15
N TRP A 194 11.91 -11.47 -23.08
CA TRP A 194 11.34 -11.97 -21.84
C TRP A 194 10.25 -11.03 -21.30
N LEU A 195 9.22 -11.64 -20.71
CA LEU A 195 8.20 -11.00 -19.88
C LEU A 195 8.23 -11.65 -18.50
N VAL A 196 7.91 -10.87 -17.45
CA VAL A 196 7.83 -11.34 -16.07
C VAL A 196 6.45 -10.99 -15.52
N PHE A 197 5.73 -11.97 -15.00
CA PHE A 197 4.43 -11.73 -14.39
C PHE A 197 4.45 -12.08 -12.92
N ILE A 198 3.93 -11.19 -12.09
CA ILE A 198 3.71 -11.48 -10.67
C ILE A 198 2.32 -12.08 -10.47
N THR A 199 2.22 -13.17 -9.72
CA THR A 199 1.02 -14.02 -9.63
C THR A 199 0.11 -13.69 -8.46
N TRP A 200 0.32 -12.57 -7.76
CA TRP A 200 -0.64 -12.16 -6.74
C TRP A 200 -1.99 -11.82 -7.40
N GLY A 201 -3.07 -12.20 -6.71
CA GLY A 201 -4.43 -11.90 -7.19
C GLY A 201 -4.84 -10.47 -6.90
N ASN A 202 -5.87 -9.99 -7.59
CA ASN A 202 -6.54 -8.76 -7.20
C ASN A 202 -7.28 -8.99 -5.87
N PRO A 203 -6.97 -8.24 -4.79
CA PRO A 203 -7.74 -8.31 -3.56
C PRO A 203 -9.21 -7.95 -3.85
N SER A 204 -10.15 -8.63 -3.17
CA SER A 204 -11.57 -8.34 -3.31
C SER A 204 -11.94 -7.05 -2.60
N GLU A 205 -11.58 -5.91 -3.17
CA GLU A 205 -11.95 -4.59 -2.67
C GLU A 205 -13.40 -4.24 -3.08
N PRO A 206 -14.17 -3.51 -2.24
CA PRO A 206 -15.54 -3.11 -2.54
C PRO A 206 -15.61 -1.90 -3.50
N ASN A 207 -14.82 -1.91 -4.58
CA ASN A 207 -14.73 -0.83 -5.57
C ASN A 207 -14.87 -1.40 -7.00
N ALA A 208 -14.82 -0.53 -8.02
CA ALA A 208 -15.01 -0.95 -9.41
C ALA A 208 -13.86 -1.80 -9.97
N SER A 209 -12.64 -1.68 -9.42
CA SER A 209 -11.46 -2.44 -9.89
C SER A 209 -11.54 -3.93 -9.59
N ARG A 210 -12.45 -4.38 -8.72
CA ARG A 210 -12.71 -5.81 -8.50
C ARG A 210 -13.29 -6.52 -9.73
N PHE A 211 -13.88 -5.75 -10.66
CA PHE A 211 -14.56 -6.29 -11.83
C PHE A 211 -13.62 -6.36 -13.01
N ASN A 212 -13.79 -7.41 -13.80
CA ASN A 212 -13.09 -7.58 -15.06
C ASN A 212 -13.57 -6.52 -16.08
N SER A 213 -12.65 -5.85 -16.78
CA SER A 213 -13.00 -4.95 -17.90
C SER A 213 -13.48 -5.71 -19.14
N GLY A 214 -13.13 -7.00 -19.27
CA GLY A 214 -13.38 -7.82 -20.45
C GLY A 214 -12.43 -7.56 -21.61
N VAL A 215 -11.46 -6.65 -21.44
CA VAL A 215 -10.47 -6.30 -22.47
C VAL A 215 -9.26 -7.22 -22.34
N THR A 216 -9.10 -8.16 -23.27
CA THR A 216 -8.06 -9.20 -23.24
C THR A 216 -6.97 -9.05 -24.30
N LEU A 217 -6.98 -7.96 -25.08
CA LEU A 217 -6.10 -7.77 -26.24
C LEU A 217 -4.62 -8.02 -25.92
N LEU A 218 -4.13 -7.47 -24.80
CA LEU A 218 -2.75 -7.67 -24.37
C LEU A 218 -2.47 -9.12 -23.97
N ASP A 219 -3.41 -9.76 -23.28
CA ASP A 219 -3.27 -11.15 -22.86
C ASP A 219 -3.27 -12.10 -24.08
N ASP A 220 -4.10 -11.80 -25.08
CA ASP A 220 -4.15 -12.55 -26.35
C ASP A 220 -2.84 -12.41 -27.12
N TYR A 221 -2.34 -11.18 -27.29
CA TYR A 221 -1.03 -10.91 -27.89
C TYR A 221 0.12 -11.65 -27.19
N ILE A 222 0.13 -11.65 -25.86
CA ILE A 222 1.16 -12.33 -25.07
C ILE A 222 1.09 -13.84 -25.31
N ARG A 223 -0.12 -14.44 -25.26
CA ARG A 223 -0.30 -15.88 -25.45
C ARG A 223 0.11 -16.36 -26.84
N ASP A 224 -0.07 -15.52 -27.85
CA ASP A 224 0.25 -15.87 -29.24
C ASP A 224 1.76 -15.85 -29.52
N LEU A 225 2.53 -15.02 -28.81
CA LEU A 225 3.95 -14.78 -29.11
C LEU A 225 4.92 -15.21 -28.02
N TYR A 226 4.43 -15.52 -26.83
CA TYR A 226 5.26 -15.86 -25.68
C TYR A 226 4.77 -17.15 -25.03
N LYS A 227 5.73 -17.91 -24.49
CA LYS A 227 5.45 -19.13 -23.76
C LYS A 227 6.07 -19.04 -22.37
N ARG A 228 5.29 -19.40 -21.35
CA ARG A 228 5.79 -19.58 -19.99
C ARG A 228 6.89 -20.64 -19.98
N GLU A 229 8.05 -20.28 -19.47
CA GLU A 229 9.22 -21.16 -19.36
C GLU A 229 9.55 -21.48 -17.90
N HIS A 230 9.46 -20.50 -17.01
CA HIS A 230 9.79 -20.68 -15.60
C HIS A 230 8.66 -20.20 -14.68
N THR A 231 8.58 -20.83 -13.51
CA THR A 231 7.76 -20.39 -12.38
C THR A 231 8.61 -20.47 -11.12
N VAL A 232 8.81 -19.34 -10.45
CA VAL A 232 9.64 -19.22 -9.24
C VAL A 232 8.95 -18.34 -8.23
N GLY A 233 8.68 -18.87 -7.03
CA GLY A 233 7.92 -18.16 -6.00
C GLY A 233 6.61 -17.60 -6.55
N MET A 234 6.48 -16.27 -6.56
CA MET A 234 5.31 -15.56 -7.08
C MET A 234 5.47 -15.05 -8.52
N TYR A 235 6.45 -15.56 -9.27
CA TYR A 235 6.76 -15.06 -10.62
C TYR A 235 6.60 -16.13 -11.68
N GLU A 236 6.07 -15.72 -12.83
CA GLU A 236 6.14 -16.46 -14.08
C GLU A 236 7.04 -15.73 -15.07
N LEU A 237 7.97 -16.45 -15.69
CA LEU A 237 8.83 -15.89 -16.74
C LEU A 237 8.41 -16.48 -18.07
N TRP A 238 8.12 -15.60 -19.02
CA TRP A 238 7.62 -15.95 -20.34
C TRP A 238 8.62 -15.52 -21.39
N ARG A 239 8.99 -16.45 -22.27
CA ARG A 239 9.97 -16.22 -23.33
C ARG A 239 9.29 -16.07 -24.67
N ARG A 240 9.77 -15.13 -25.49
CA ARG A 240 9.30 -14.94 -26.86
C ARG A 240 9.57 -16.20 -27.68
N GLN A 241 8.58 -16.63 -28.45
CA GLN A 241 8.75 -17.73 -29.41
C GLN A 241 9.49 -17.25 -30.67
N PRO A 242 10.31 -18.12 -31.29
CA PRO A 242 11.01 -17.81 -32.54
C PRO A 242 10.06 -17.63 -33.72
#